data_AF-A0A093IFQ1-F1
#
_entry.id   AF-A0A093IFQ1-F1
#
_cell.length_a   1.000
_cell.length_b   1.000
_cell.length_c   1.000
_cell.angle_alpha   90.00
_cell.angle_beta   90.00
_cell.angle_gamma   90.00
#
_symmetry.space_group_name_H-M   'P 1'
#
loop_
_entity.id
_entity.type
_entity.pdbx_description
1 polymer ?
#
loop_
_entity_poly.entity_id
_entity_poly.type
_entity_poly.pdbx_seq_one_letter_code
_entity_poly.pdbx_strand_id
1 'polypeptide(L)'
;QSGRDLQQYQSQAKQLFRKLNDQSPTRCTLEAGAMAFHYIIEKGVCYLVLCEAAFPKKLAFAYLEDLNSEFDEQHGKKVPTVSRPYS
;
A
#
# COMPACT_ATOMS: atom_id res chain seq x y z
N GLN A 1 22.02 -7.93 7.38
CA GLN A 1 20.84 -8.75 7.69
C GLN A 1 19.56 -8.11 7.13
N SER A 2 19.40 -6.79 7.24
CA SER A 2 18.34 -5.94 6.64
C SER A 2 17.89 -6.25 5.19
N GLY A 3 18.80 -6.64 4.28
CA GLY A 3 18.44 -6.91 2.88
C GLY A 3 17.53 -8.13 2.66
N ARG A 4 17.60 -9.14 3.53
CA ARG A 4 16.75 -10.34 3.44
C ARG A 4 15.32 -10.04 3.87
N ASP A 5 15.15 -9.23 4.90
CA ASP A 5 13.84 -8.83 5.42
C ASP A 5 13.09 -7.96 4.40
N LEU A 6 13.81 -7.03 3.75
CA LEU A 6 13.22 -6.19 2.70
C LEU A 6 12.65 -7.03 1.55
N GLN A 7 13.40 -8.04 1.09
CA GLN A 7 12.95 -8.91 -0.01
C GLN A 7 11.70 -9.71 0.38
N GLN A 8 11.62 -10.19 1.63
CA GLN A 8 10.45 -10.88 2.15
C GLN A 8 9.22 -9.98 2.16
N TYR A 9 9.34 -8.76 2.72
CA TYR A 9 8.23 -7.83 2.79
C TYR A 9 7.76 -7.35 1.41
N GLN A 10 8.68 -7.14 0.46
CA GLN A 10 8.32 -6.87 -0.93
C GLN A 10 7.55 -8.02 -1.58
N SER A 11 7.94 -9.27 -1.29
CA SER A 11 7.20 -10.45 -1.76
C SER A 11 5.78 -10.50 -1.19
N GLN A 12 5.64 -10.27 0.12
CA GLN A 12 4.32 -10.20 0.79
C GLN A 12 3.45 -9.08 0.22
N ALA A 13 4.00 -7.89 -0.02
CA ALA A 13 3.30 -6.78 -0.66
C ALA A 13 2.80 -7.15 -2.07
N LYS A 14 3.64 -7.78 -2.90
CA LYS A 14 3.25 -8.26 -4.22
C LYS A 14 2.14 -9.32 -4.15
N GLN A 15 2.20 -10.23 -3.17
CA GLN A 15 1.15 -11.22 -2.95
C GLN A 15 -0.16 -10.58 -2.53
N LEU A 16 -0.11 -9.55 -1.68
CA LEU A 16 -1.27 -8.76 -1.28
C LEU A 16 -1.93 -8.13 -2.52
N PHE A 17 -1.18 -7.37 -3.32
CA PHE A 17 -1.72 -6.73 -4.54
C PHE A 17 -2.37 -7.72 -5.51
N ARG A 18 -1.83 -8.95 -5.63
CA ARG A 18 -2.42 -10.00 -6.48
C ARG A 18 -3.75 -10.56 -5.95
N LYS A 19 -4.02 -10.42 -4.64
CA LYS A 19 -5.24 -10.94 -3.99
C LYS A 19 -6.35 -9.92 -3.88
N LEU A 20 -6.03 -8.62 -3.94
CA LEU A 20 -7.02 -7.55 -3.88
C LEU A 20 -7.97 -7.63 -5.07
N ASN A 21 -9.24 -7.36 -4.79
CA ASN A 21 -10.35 -7.33 -5.75
C ASN A 21 -11.47 -6.44 -5.20
N ASP A 22 -12.56 -6.28 -5.94
CA ASP A 22 -13.68 -5.37 -5.58
C ASP A 22 -14.41 -5.74 -4.28
N GLN A 23 -14.21 -6.94 -3.73
CA GLN A 23 -14.76 -7.37 -2.43
C GLN A 23 -13.80 -7.10 -1.27
N SER A 24 -12.57 -6.66 -1.56
CA SER A 24 -11.56 -6.37 -0.55
C SER A 24 -11.94 -5.11 0.23
N PRO A 25 -11.64 -5.03 1.54
CA PRO A 25 -11.84 -3.81 2.29
C PRO A 25 -11.06 -2.65 1.68
N THR A 26 -11.68 -1.48 1.53
CA THR A 26 -10.99 -0.29 0.99
C THR A 26 -9.98 0.30 1.96
N ARG A 27 -10.03 -0.04 3.25
CA ARG A 27 -9.07 0.35 4.27
C ARG A 27 -8.79 -0.82 5.20
N CYS A 28 -7.54 -1.24 5.34
CA CYS A 28 -7.21 -2.43 6.14
C CYS A 28 -5.83 -2.34 6.82
N THR A 29 -5.64 -3.15 7.85
CA THR A 29 -4.36 -3.37 8.52
C THR A 29 -4.12 -4.87 8.61
N LEU A 30 -2.91 -5.30 8.23
CA LEU A 30 -2.48 -6.69 8.28
C LEU A 30 -1.24 -6.78 9.16
N GLU A 31 -1.36 -7.51 10.26
CA GLU A 31 -0.25 -7.74 11.18
C GLU A 31 0.72 -8.78 10.61
N ALA A 32 2.01 -8.49 10.71
CA ALA A 32 3.11 -9.31 10.22
C ALA A 32 4.19 -9.46 11.30
N GLY A 33 3.76 -9.84 12.51
CA GLY A 33 4.64 -9.97 13.67
C GLY A 33 5.08 -8.60 14.21
N ALA A 34 6.38 -8.32 14.17
CA ALA A 34 6.93 -7.03 14.61
C ALA A 34 6.59 -5.87 13.67
N MET A 35 6.04 -6.16 12.49
CA MET A 35 5.65 -5.19 11.48
C MET A 35 4.14 -5.23 11.22
N ALA A 36 3.61 -4.16 10.64
CA ALA A 36 2.23 -4.08 10.20
C ALA A 36 2.15 -3.41 8.82
N PHE A 37 1.37 -4.01 7.92
CA PHE A 37 0.98 -3.40 6.67
C PHE A 37 -0.32 -2.61 6.86
N HIS A 38 -0.36 -1.39 6.36
CA HIS A 38 -1.58 -0.58 6.29
C HIS A 38 -1.81 -0.20 4.83
N TYR A 39 -3.05 -0.32 4.36
CA TYR A 39 -3.38 0.11 3.01
C TYR A 39 -4.75 0.77 2.90
N ILE A 40 -4.87 1.63 1.89
CA ILE A 40 -6.14 2.15 1.38
C ILE A 40 -6.25 1.85 -0.12
N ILE A 41 -7.46 1.66 -0.62
CA ILE A 41 -7.77 1.46 -2.03
C ILE A 41 -8.72 2.56 -2.45
N GLU A 42 -8.26 3.42 -3.36
CA GLU A 42 -9.02 4.55 -3.88
C GLU A 42 -8.87 4.60 -5.40
N LYS A 43 -9.99 4.73 -6.11
CA LYS A 43 -10.03 4.84 -7.58
C LYS A 43 -9.22 3.76 -8.33
N GLY A 44 -9.21 2.54 -7.79
CA GLY A 44 -8.48 1.41 -8.37
C GLY A 44 -6.97 1.40 -8.10
N VAL A 45 -6.47 2.29 -7.24
CA VAL A 45 -5.08 2.35 -6.79
C VAL A 45 -4.99 1.93 -5.34
N CYS A 46 -4.08 1.01 -5.03
CA CYS A 46 -3.80 0.59 -3.65
C CYS A 46 -2.53 1.28 -3.15
N TYR A 47 -2.67 2.08 -2.10
CA TYR A 47 -1.58 2.73 -1.39
C TYR A 47 -1.23 1.90 -0.17
N LEU A 48 0.01 1.41 -0.09
CA LEU A 48 0.46 0.47 0.94
C LEU A 48 1.67 1.04 1.68
N VAL A 49 1.66 0.96 3.00
CA VAL A 49 2.81 1.25 3.86
C VAL A 49 3.09 0.07 4.78
N LEU A 50 4.36 -0.17 5.07
CA LEU A 50 4.83 -1.11 6.08
C LEU A 50 5.59 -0.32 7.14
N CYS A 51 5.26 -0.55 8.41
CA CYS A 51 5.95 0.04 9.55
C CYS A 51 6.04 -0.96 10.71
N GLU A 52 6.78 -0.62 11.76
CA GLU A 52 6.75 -1.39 13.00
C GLU A 52 5.32 -1.43 13.56
N ALA A 53 4.93 -2.55 14.18
CA ALA A 53 3.60 -2.73 14.74
C ALA A 53 3.25 -1.71 15.85
N ALA A 54 4.28 -1.13 16.49
CA ALA A 54 4.12 -0.08 17.49
C ALA A 54 3.81 1.31 16.88
N PHE A 55 3.99 1.48 15.57
CA PHE A 55 3.74 2.76 14.91
C PHE A 55 2.25 3.12 14.96
N PRO A 56 1.88 4.37 15.28
CA PRO A 56 0.48 4.75 15.41
C PRO A 56 -0.30 4.56 14.10
N LYS A 57 -1.26 3.62 14.12
CA LYS A 57 -2.17 3.33 13.00
C LYS A 57 -2.81 4.58 12.39
N LYS A 58 -3.20 5.56 13.23
CA LYS A 58 -3.78 6.83 12.78
C LYS A 58 -2.82 7.61 11.87
N LEU A 59 -1.54 7.65 12.21
CA LEU A 59 -0.52 8.33 11.40
C LEU A 59 -0.21 7.56 10.11
N ALA A 60 -0.22 6.23 10.15
CA ALA A 60 -0.02 5.41 8.95
C ALA A 60 -1.10 5.69 7.90
N PHE A 61 -2.38 5.78 8.32
CA PHE A 61 -3.45 6.13 7.41
C PHE A 61 -3.42 7.60 6.97
N ALA A 62 -3.10 8.54 7.87
CA ALA A 62 -2.95 9.94 7.48
C ALA A 62 -1.90 10.10 6.36
N TYR A 63 -0.75 9.43 6.51
CA TYR A 63 0.29 9.39 5.48
C TYR A 63 -0.23 8.86 4.13
N LEU A 64 -1.02 7.78 4.13
CA LEU A 64 -1.58 7.23 2.89
C LEU A 64 -2.62 8.16 2.24
N GLU A 65 -3.42 8.88 3.03
CA GLU A 65 -4.40 9.84 2.51
C GLU A 65 -3.73 11.03 1.83
N ASP A 66 -2.63 11.53 2.41
CA ASP A 66 -1.83 12.60 1.81
C ASP A 66 -1.24 12.13 0.45
N LEU A 67 -0.70 10.90 0.40
CA LEU A 67 -0.21 10.29 -0.84
C LEU A 67 -1.32 10.11 -1.88
N ASN A 68 -2.49 9.62 -1.47
CA ASN A 68 -3.62 9.42 -2.35
C ASN A 68 -4.10 10.72 -2.98
N SER A 69 -4.26 11.76 -2.17
CA SER A 69 -4.73 13.06 -2.62
C SER A 69 -3.79 13.65 -3.67
N GLU A 70 -2.48 13.69 -3.39
CA GLU A 70 -1.49 14.24 -4.31
C GLU A 70 -1.33 13.38 -5.57
N PHE A 71 -1.28 12.05 -5.43
CA PHE A 71 -1.08 11.15 -6.57
C PHE A 71 -2.27 11.16 -7.53
N ASP A 72 -3.51 11.16 -7.00
CA ASP A 72 -4.70 11.23 -7.83
C ASP A 72 -4.81 12.57 -8.55
N GLU A 73 -4.50 13.68 -7.88
CA GLU A 73 -4.49 15.01 -8.49
C GLU A 73 -3.50 15.08 -9.67
N GLN A 74 -2.28 14.59 -9.48
CA GLN A 74 -1.24 14.66 -10.50
C GLN A 74 -1.39 13.61 -11.61
N HIS A 75 -1.87 12.40 -11.27
CA HIS A 75 -1.71 11.21 -12.14
C HIS A 75 -2.96 10.35 -12.29
N GLY A 76 -4.03 10.56 -11.51
CA GLY A 76 -5.20 9.66 -11.47
C GLY A 76 -5.80 9.32 -12.83
N LYS A 77 -5.87 10.31 -13.74
CA LYS A 77 -6.39 10.11 -15.12
C LYS A 77 -5.50 9.22 -15.99
N LYS A 78 -4.19 9.17 -15.73
CA LYS A 78 -3.22 8.40 -16.51
C LYS A 78 -3.06 6.96 -16.03
N VAL A 79 -3.32 6.70 -14.74
CA VAL A 79 -3.20 5.38 -14.12
C VAL A 79 -3.81 4.24 -14.95
N PRO A 80 -5.06 4.31 -15.43
CA PRO A 80 -5.66 3.18 -16.16
C PRO A 80 -5.05 2.94 -17.55
N THR A 81 -4.14 3.83 -18.01
CA THR A 81 -3.58 3.79 -19.37
C THR A 81 -2.12 3.33 -19.41
N VAL A 82 -1.41 3.33 -18.29
CA VAL A 82 0.01 2.93 -18.25
C VAL A 82 0.16 1.41 -18.25
N SER A 83 1.23 0.92 -18.86
CA SER A 83 1.51 -0.53 -18.99
C SER A 83 2.90 -0.93 -18.50
N ARG A 84 3.80 0.04 -18.27
CA ARG A 84 5.15 -0.23 -17.78
C ARG A 84 5.16 -0.14 -16.24
N PRO A 85 5.87 -1.04 -15.54
CA PRO A 85 6.06 -0.92 -14.11
C PRO A 85 6.76 0.40 -13.75
N TYR A 86 6.28 1.09 -12.71
CA TYR A 86 6.84 2.35 -12.20
C TYR A 86 6.86 3.49 -13.24
N SER A 87 5.75 3.65 -13.97
CA SER A 87 5.53 4.76 -14.93
C SER A 87 5.00 6.03 -14.27
#